data_AF-A0A1B3NKJ1-F1
#
_entry.id   AF-A0A1B3NKJ1-F1
#
_cell.length_a   1.000
_cell.length_b   1.000
_cell.length_c   1.000
_cell.angle_alpha   90.00
_cell.angle_beta   90.00
_cell.angle_gamma   90.00
#
_symmetry.space_group_name_H-M   'P 1'
#
loop_
_entity.id
_entity.type
_entity.pdbx_description
1 polymer ?
#
loop_
_entity_poly.entity_id
_entity_poly.type
_entity_poly.pdbx_seq_one_letter_code
_entity_poly.pdbx_strand_id
1 'polypeptide(L)'
;MVKAYLDRGAAIVVYRIGRHAIEPLAESPAIGQRNRWLNSVGVADCTGSGQAMLAAVVTPNLAGSLRLYRLSGTALVEVSRIDGFTNHRLGERDLDLARIGDIDEDGAPKIVVPFLTRRELAAIGFKGGRAVVLGKTPVEQRVARFLALRGPRATIETDAGARRDVIVGQN
;
A
#
# COMPACT_ATOMS: atom_id res chain seq x y z
N MET A 1 -2.58 -4.30 11.63
CA MET A 1 -3.70 -5.27 11.44
C MET A 1 -4.92 -4.54 10.88
N VAL A 2 -5.90 -5.28 10.38
CA VAL A 2 -7.19 -4.74 9.92
C VAL A 2 -8.29 -5.20 10.89
N LYS A 3 -9.12 -4.27 11.35
CA LYS A 3 -10.30 -4.53 12.18
C LYS A 3 -11.55 -4.25 11.36
N ALA A 4 -12.54 -5.12 11.43
CA ALA A 4 -13.81 -4.95 10.73
C ALA A 4 -14.93 -4.60 11.70
N TYR A 5 -15.78 -3.66 11.29
CA TYR A 5 -17.02 -3.31 11.97
C TYR A 5 -18.21 -3.70 11.08
N LEU A 6 -19.25 -4.25 11.71
CA LEU A 6 -20.43 -4.78 11.01
C LEU A 6 -21.14 -3.71 10.16
N ASP A 7 -21.20 -2.49 10.67
CA ASP A 7 -21.91 -1.34 10.08
C ASP A 7 -20.95 -0.30 9.47
N ARG A 8 -19.74 -0.18 10.01
CA ARG A 8 -18.78 0.90 9.66
C ARG A 8 -17.66 0.53 8.69
N GLY A 9 -17.56 -0.75 8.29
CA GLY A 9 -16.48 -1.23 7.44
C GLY A 9 -15.16 -1.43 8.19
N ALA A 10 -14.04 -1.41 7.49
CA ALA A 10 -12.73 -1.70 8.05
C ALA A 10 -12.00 -0.47 8.62
N ALA A 11 -11.11 -0.71 9.58
CA ALA A 11 -10.14 0.25 10.09
C ALA A 11 -8.76 -0.40 10.18
N ILE A 12 -7.71 0.41 10.16
CA ILE A 12 -6.36 -0.06 10.47
C ILE A 12 -6.14 0.08 11.96
N VAL A 13 -5.53 -0.94 12.55
CA VAL A 13 -5.15 -0.95 13.96
C VAL A 13 -3.68 -1.32 14.10
N VAL A 14 -2.96 -0.54 14.90
CA VAL A 14 -1.63 -0.87 15.40
C VAL A 14 -1.79 -1.45 16.79
N TYR A 15 -1.12 -2.58 17.03
CA TYR A 15 -1.05 -3.21 18.33
C TYR A 15 0.35 -3.06 18.89
N ARG A 16 0.45 -2.96 20.22
CA ARG A 16 1.69 -3.04 20.97
C ARG A 16 1.79 -4.43 21.58
N ILE A 17 2.96 -5.05 21.43
CA ILE A 17 3.29 -6.29 22.15
C ILE A 17 3.85 -5.87 23.50
N GLY A 18 3.05 -6.00 24.54
CA GLY A 18 3.47 -5.81 25.92
C GLY A 18 4.12 -7.08 26.48
N ARG A 19 4.59 -7.00 27.73
CA ARG A 19 5.22 -8.14 28.42
C ARG A 19 4.28 -9.34 28.60
N HIS A 20 2.98 -9.09 28.75
CA HIS A 20 2.00 -10.12 29.11
C HIS A 20 0.81 -10.22 28.13
N ALA A 21 0.65 -9.25 27.23
CA ALA A 21 -0.50 -9.18 26.33
C ALA A 21 -0.19 -8.38 25.06
N ILE A 22 -0.98 -8.61 24.01
CA ILE A 22 -1.05 -7.76 22.82
C ILE A 22 -2.21 -6.78 23.04
N GLU A 23 -1.92 -5.49 23.00
CA GLU A 23 -2.89 -4.44 23.31
C GLU A 23 -3.05 -3.49 22.11
N PRO A 24 -4.27 -3.01 21.83
CA PRO A 24 -4.45 -1.98 20.80
C PRO A 24 -3.70 -0.71 21.23
N LEU A 25 -2.86 -0.20 20.33
CA LEU A 25 -2.12 1.04 20.53
C LEU A 25 -2.86 2.22 19.90
N ALA A 26 -3.25 2.06 18.63
CA ALA A 26 -3.95 3.09 17.90
C ALA A 26 -4.78 2.54 16.75
N GLU A 27 -5.80 3.29 16.37
CA GLU A 27 -6.77 2.90 15.34
C GLU A 27 -7.13 4.10 14.45
N SER A 28 -7.37 3.82 13.16
CA SER A 28 -7.90 4.81 12.21
C SER A 28 -9.43 4.90 12.33
N PRO A 29 -10.07 5.99 11.85
CA PRO A 29 -11.50 5.93 11.57
C PRO A 29 -11.84 4.75 10.65
N ALA A 30 -13.01 4.15 10.87
CA ALA A 30 -13.52 3.11 9.98
C ALA A 30 -13.93 3.72 8.63
N ILE A 31 -13.79 2.96 7.54
CA ILE A 31 -13.94 3.45 6.16
C ILE A 31 -15.39 3.53 5.65
N GLY A 32 -16.33 3.81 6.55
CA GLY A 32 -17.69 4.21 6.20
C GLY A 32 -18.73 3.11 6.40
N GLN A 33 -18.98 2.28 5.37
CA GLN A 33 -20.14 1.37 5.33
C GLN A 33 -19.75 -0.10 5.44
N ARG A 34 -20.73 -0.95 5.78
CA ARG A 34 -20.62 -2.41 5.79
C ARG A 34 -19.92 -2.97 4.55
N ASN A 35 -19.15 -4.05 4.73
CA ASN A 35 -18.43 -4.75 3.67
C ASN A 35 -17.44 -3.88 2.88
N ARG A 36 -17.02 -2.74 3.44
CA ARG A 36 -15.84 -2.01 2.95
C ARG A 36 -14.63 -2.52 3.66
N TRP A 37 -13.65 -2.90 2.87
CA TRP A 37 -12.39 -3.42 3.37
C TRP A 37 -11.23 -2.59 2.82
N LEU A 38 -10.09 -2.71 3.50
CA LEU A 38 -8.82 -2.14 3.11
C LEU A 38 -7.77 -3.23 3.28
N ASN A 39 -6.66 -3.05 2.58
CA ASN A 39 -5.53 -3.97 2.67
C ASN A 39 -4.26 -3.19 2.99
N SER A 40 -3.51 -3.63 4.01
CA SER A 40 -2.25 -3.01 4.39
C SER A 40 -1.20 -3.17 3.29
N VAL A 41 -0.37 -2.15 3.11
CA VAL A 41 0.81 -2.22 2.25
C VAL A 41 2.06 -2.43 3.09
N GLY A 42 2.21 -1.66 4.17
CA GLY A 42 3.38 -1.72 5.04
C GLY A 42 3.59 -0.44 5.83
N VAL A 43 4.75 -0.33 6.46
CA VAL A 43 5.16 0.85 7.24
C VAL A 43 6.56 1.26 6.79
N ALA A 44 6.75 2.53 6.46
CA ALA A 44 8.06 3.07 6.09
C ALA A 44 8.11 4.59 6.25
N ASP A 45 9.33 5.13 6.42
CA ASP A 45 9.59 6.56 6.31
C ASP A 45 9.85 6.93 4.85
N CYS A 46 8.78 7.03 4.07
CA CYS A 46 8.86 7.36 2.65
C CYS A 46 9.26 8.83 2.36
N THR A 47 9.66 9.58 3.39
CA THR A 47 10.10 10.98 3.29
C THR A 47 11.55 11.19 3.72
N GLY A 48 12.20 10.19 4.34
CA GLY A 48 13.50 10.36 4.97
C GLY A 48 13.50 11.32 6.17
N SER A 49 12.34 11.58 6.78
CA SER A 49 12.19 12.56 7.88
C SER A 49 12.40 11.98 9.29
N GLY A 50 12.66 10.68 9.39
CA GLY A 50 12.64 9.90 10.62
C GLY A 50 11.23 9.52 11.09
N GLN A 51 10.17 9.94 10.39
CA GLN A 51 8.78 9.69 10.80
C GLN A 51 8.08 8.70 9.85
N ALA A 52 8.04 7.44 10.27
CA ALA A 52 7.38 6.38 9.52
C ALA A 52 5.87 6.63 9.37
N MET A 53 5.34 6.22 8.23
CA MET A 53 3.93 6.23 7.88
C MET A 53 3.45 4.82 7.63
N LEU A 54 2.23 4.51 8.05
CA LEU A 54 1.56 3.28 7.68
C LEU A 54 0.79 3.50 6.38
N ALA A 55 0.97 2.61 5.42
CA ALA A 55 0.31 2.63 4.12
C ALA A 55 -0.73 1.51 3.99
N ALA A 56 -1.88 1.83 3.39
CA ALA A 56 -2.91 0.86 3.03
C ALA A 56 -3.69 1.31 1.80
N VAL A 57 -4.25 0.36 1.07
CA VAL A 57 -5.21 0.65 0.00
C VAL A 57 -6.62 0.44 0.52
N VAL A 58 -7.42 1.51 0.55
CA VAL A 58 -8.83 1.48 0.89
C VAL A 58 -9.66 1.09 -0.33
N THR A 59 -10.57 0.14 -0.15
CA THR A 59 -11.47 -0.38 -1.18
C THR A 59 -10.73 -0.83 -2.46
N PRO A 60 -9.76 -1.76 -2.36
CA PRO A 60 -8.86 -2.10 -3.47
C PRO A 60 -9.56 -2.72 -4.70
N ASN A 61 -10.82 -3.15 -4.59
CA ASN A 61 -11.62 -3.66 -5.72
C ASN A 61 -12.69 -2.69 -6.22
N LEU A 62 -12.75 -1.46 -5.68
CA LEU A 62 -13.67 -0.41 -6.11
C LEU A 62 -12.85 0.77 -6.67
N ALA A 63 -12.87 1.91 -5.99
CA ALA A 63 -12.13 3.11 -6.39
C ALA A 63 -10.63 3.02 -6.07
N GLY A 64 -10.22 2.19 -5.09
CA GLY A 64 -8.81 1.95 -4.76
C GLY A 64 -8.03 3.22 -4.37
N SER A 65 -7.91 3.48 -3.07
CA SER A 65 -7.26 4.69 -2.55
C SER A 65 -6.06 4.32 -1.70
N LEU A 66 -4.85 4.64 -2.14
CA LEU A 66 -3.64 4.50 -1.32
C LEU A 66 -3.64 5.63 -0.28
N ARG A 67 -3.75 5.25 1.00
CA ARG A 67 -3.81 6.15 2.14
C ARG A 67 -2.65 5.93 3.08
N LEU A 68 -2.16 7.03 3.63
CA LEU A 68 -1.01 7.08 4.52
C LEU A 68 -1.45 7.64 5.85
N TYR A 69 -1.04 6.98 6.92
CA TYR A 69 -1.41 7.31 8.29
C TYR A 69 -0.17 7.52 9.15
N ARG A 70 -0.24 8.49 10.05
CA ARG A 70 0.73 8.65 11.14
C ARG A 70 0.08 8.33 12.47
N LEU A 71 0.88 7.75 13.35
CA LEU A 71 0.51 7.57 14.74
C LEU A 71 0.48 8.93 15.44
N SER A 72 -0.63 9.24 16.11
CA SER A 72 -0.80 10.42 16.94
C SER A 72 -1.51 10.01 18.23
N GLY A 73 -0.74 9.73 19.28
CA GLY A 73 -1.26 9.16 20.51
C GLY A 73 -1.92 7.80 20.25
N THR A 74 -3.23 7.72 20.52
CA THR A 74 -4.06 6.53 20.30
C THR A 74 -4.81 6.52 18.95
N ALA A 75 -4.51 7.47 18.07
CA ALA A 75 -5.15 7.59 16.76
C ALA A 75 -4.15 7.33 15.62
N LEU A 76 -4.66 6.77 14.52
CA LEU A 76 -4.00 6.81 13.21
C LEU A 76 -4.63 7.91 12.37
N VAL A 77 -3.90 9.02 12.21
CA VAL A 77 -4.35 10.20 11.47
C VAL A 77 -3.91 10.06 10.02
N GLU A 78 -4.86 10.19 9.09
CA GLU A 78 -4.54 10.22 7.66
C GLU A 78 -3.77 11.49 7.32
N VAL A 79 -2.58 11.35 6.75
CA VAL A 79 -1.69 12.47 6.40
C VAL A 79 -1.56 12.70 4.90
N SER A 80 -1.88 11.69 4.08
CA SER A 80 -1.88 11.79 2.64
C SER A 80 -2.75 10.70 2.02
N ARG A 81 -3.29 10.95 0.82
CA ARG A 81 -3.99 9.96 0.00
C ARG A 81 -3.74 10.19 -1.48
N ILE A 82 -3.84 9.13 -2.28
CA ILE A 82 -3.87 9.19 -3.74
C ILE A 82 -4.73 8.03 -4.27
N ASP A 83 -5.64 8.33 -5.19
CA ASP A 83 -6.63 7.37 -5.70
C ASP A 83 -6.17 6.67 -6.99
N GLY A 84 -6.84 5.59 -7.37
CA GLY A 84 -6.59 4.85 -8.60
C GLY A 84 -5.66 3.64 -8.48
N PHE A 85 -5.44 3.13 -7.26
CA PHE A 85 -4.49 2.04 -7.00
C PHE A 85 -5.14 0.81 -6.36
N THR A 86 -4.59 -0.36 -6.65
CA THR A 86 -5.00 -1.61 -6.01
C THR A 86 -3.79 -2.41 -5.54
N ASN A 87 -3.91 -3.04 -4.38
CA ASN A 87 -2.99 -4.05 -3.91
C ASN A 87 -3.72 -5.39 -3.68
N HIS A 88 -4.81 -5.64 -4.42
CA HIS A 88 -5.52 -6.92 -4.35
C HIS A 88 -6.17 -7.30 -5.67
N ARG A 89 -6.05 -8.58 -6.05
CA ARG A 89 -6.79 -9.16 -7.17
C ARG A 89 -8.08 -9.76 -6.65
N LEU A 90 -9.22 -9.25 -7.12
CA LEU A 90 -10.53 -9.74 -6.71
C LEU A 90 -10.62 -11.27 -6.88
N GLY A 91 -11.10 -11.95 -5.84
CA GLY A 91 -11.21 -13.41 -5.79
C GLY A 91 -9.96 -14.14 -5.26
N GLU A 92 -8.83 -13.45 -5.10
CA GLU A 92 -7.60 -14.09 -4.63
C GLU A 92 -7.39 -14.03 -3.12
N ARG A 93 -6.66 -15.02 -2.62
CA ARG A 93 -6.18 -15.07 -1.23
C ARG A 93 -4.86 -14.33 -1.04
N ASP A 94 -4.13 -14.09 -2.13
CA ASP A 94 -2.90 -13.29 -2.10
C ASP A 94 -3.26 -11.81 -1.90
N LEU A 95 -2.79 -11.24 -0.78
CA LEU A 95 -2.98 -9.84 -0.41
C LEU A 95 -1.77 -8.96 -0.79
N ASP A 96 -0.72 -9.54 -1.39
CA ASP A 96 0.59 -8.91 -1.53
C ASP A 96 0.84 -8.44 -2.97
N LEU A 97 0.03 -7.49 -3.43
CA LEU A 97 0.20 -6.83 -4.73
C LEU A 97 0.90 -5.45 -4.65
N ALA A 98 1.48 -5.10 -3.50
CA ALA A 98 2.31 -3.91 -3.36
C ALA A 98 3.61 -4.24 -2.64
N ARG A 99 4.65 -3.42 -2.86
CA ARG A 99 5.93 -3.51 -2.16
C ARG A 99 6.42 -2.13 -1.77
N ILE A 100 7.26 -2.09 -0.74
CA ILE A 100 7.99 -0.88 -0.33
C ILE A 100 9.46 -1.16 -0.52
N GLY A 101 10.20 -0.22 -1.11
CA GLY A 101 11.63 -0.33 -1.28
C GLY A 101 12.25 0.98 -1.73
N ASP A 102 13.51 1.19 -1.38
CA ASP A 102 14.30 2.27 -1.97
C ASP A 102 14.72 1.83 -3.38
N ILE A 103 14.12 2.44 -4.40
CA ILE A 103 14.23 2.00 -5.81
C ILE A 103 15.18 2.88 -6.62
N ASP A 104 15.53 4.06 -6.11
CA ASP A 104 16.37 5.08 -6.72
C ASP A 104 17.55 5.49 -5.81
N GLU A 105 17.73 4.80 -4.68
CA GLU A 105 18.89 4.91 -3.77
C GLU A 105 19.04 6.31 -3.14
N ASP A 106 17.93 7.02 -2.94
CA ASP A 106 17.91 8.34 -2.28
C ASP A 106 17.68 8.26 -0.76
N GLY A 107 17.51 7.06 -0.21
CA GLY A 107 17.28 6.81 1.22
C GLY A 107 15.82 6.94 1.66
N ALA A 108 14.90 7.37 0.81
CA ALA A 108 13.47 7.45 1.10
C ALA A 108 12.70 6.37 0.31
N PRO A 109 12.22 5.29 0.95
CA PRO A 109 11.54 4.20 0.23
C PRO A 109 10.28 4.62 -0.51
N LYS A 110 10.06 4.03 -1.68
CA LYS A 110 8.87 4.24 -2.53
C LYS A 110 7.89 3.10 -2.30
N ILE A 111 6.60 3.39 -2.46
CA ILE A 111 5.57 2.36 -2.54
C ILE A 111 5.40 2.00 -4.01
N VAL A 112 5.69 0.75 -4.38
CA VAL A 112 5.40 0.23 -5.70
C VAL A 112 4.07 -0.51 -5.67
N VAL A 113 3.10 -0.01 -6.44
CA VAL A 113 1.72 -0.50 -6.42
C VAL A 113 1.09 -0.42 -7.82
N PRO A 114 0.30 -1.42 -8.24
CA PRO A 114 -0.45 -1.35 -9.48
C PRO A 114 -1.54 -0.27 -9.48
N PHE A 115 -1.79 0.32 -10.64
CA PHE A 115 -3.06 1.00 -10.90
C PHE A 115 -4.23 0.00 -10.85
N LEU A 116 -5.47 0.48 -10.68
CA LEU A 116 -6.69 -0.35 -10.62
C LEU A 116 -6.79 -1.38 -11.76
N THR A 117 -6.35 -1.02 -12.96
CA THR A 117 -6.41 -1.89 -14.15
C THR A 117 -5.44 -3.09 -14.05
N ARG A 118 -4.47 -3.02 -13.13
CA ARG A 118 -3.30 -3.90 -12.98
C ARG A 118 -2.40 -3.97 -14.21
N ARG A 119 -2.55 -3.07 -15.19
CA ARG A 119 -1.74 -3.02 -16.42
C ARG A 119 -0.55 -2.06 -16.33
N GLU A 120 -0.37 -1.40 -15.20
CA GLU A 120 0.73 -0.48 -14.95
C GLU A 120 1.13 -0.59 -13.48
N LEU A 121 2.42 -0.55 -13.20
CA LEU A 121 2.97 -0.33 -11.86
C LEU A 121 3.33 1.15 -11.70
N ALA A 122 3.02 1.73 -10.54
CA ALA A 122 3.48 3.06 -10.15
C ALA A 122 4.57 2.96 -9.09
N ALA A 123 5.56 3.85 -9.17
CA ALA A 123 6.38 4.22 -8.03
C ALA A 123 5.76 5.45 -7.35
N ILE A 124 5.33 5.30 -6.10
CA ILE A 124 4.77 6.39 -5.30
C ILE A 124 5.84 6.92 -4.35
N GLY A 125 6.14 8.21 -4.49
CA GLY A 125 6.98 8.97 -3.56
C GLY A 125 6.19 10.10 -2.91
N PHE A 126 6.91 11.03 -2.26
CA PHE A 126 6.29 12.09 -1.46
C PHE A 126 6.91 13.45 -1.77
N LYS A 127 6.08 14.44 -2.08
CA LYS A 127 6.48 15.84 -2.33
C LYS A 127 5.51 16.79 -1.63
N GLY A 128 6.05 17.74 -0.87
CA GLY A 128 5.23 18.76 -0.17
C GLY A 128 4.15 18.16 0.75
N GLY A 129 4.45 17.05 1.44
CA GLY A 129 3.50 16.36 2.31
C GLY A 129 2.44 15.52 1.60
N ARG A 130 2.52 15.35 0.28
CA ARG A 130 1.57 14.58 -0.52
C ARG A 130 2.24 13.40 -1.22
N ALA A 131 1.51 12.29 -1.29
CA ALA A 131 1.85 11.17 -2.15
C ALA A 131 1.72 11.58 -3.62
N VAL A 132 2.71 11.21 -4.43
CA VAL A 132 2.77 11.54 -5.86
C VAL A 132 3.30 10.34 -6.64
N VAL A 133 2.82 10.18 -7.88
CA VAL A 133 3.39 9.21 -8.82
C VAL A 133 4.69 9.78 -9.35
N LEU A 134 5.82 9.11 -9.09
CA LEU A 134 7.14 9.50 -9.58
C LEU A 134 7.45 8.92 -10.97
N GLY A 135 6.93 7.72 -11.24
CA GLY A 135 7.07 7.04 -12.52
C GLY A 135 6.01 5.95 -12.68
N LYS A 136 5.77 5.56 -13.94
CA LYS A 136 4.81 4.52 -14.31
C LYS A 136 5.48 3.55 -15.27
N THR A 137 5.25 2.26 -15.05
CA THR A 137 5.79 1.20 -15.90
C THR A 137 4.64 0.37 -16.44
N PRO A 138 4.39 0.39 -17.76
CA PRO A 138 3.42 -0.48 -18.40
C PRO A 138 3.74 -1.96 -18.19
N VAL A 139 2.70 -2.77 -18.09
CA VAL A 139 2.76 -4.22 -18.07
C VAL A 139 1.75 -4.74 -19.10
N GLU A 140 2.25 -5.49 -20.09
CA GLU A 140 1.45 -5.98 -21.22
C GLU A 140 0.21 -6.77 -20.78
N GLN A 141 0.35 -7.50 -19.67
CA GLN A 141 -0.72 -8.29 -19.07
C GLN A 141 -0.92 -7.87 -17.62
N ARG A 142 -2.14 -8.05 -17.12
CA ARG A 142 -2.50 -7.64 -15.76
C ARG A 142 -1.63 -8.36 -14.74
N VAL A 143 -1.07 -7.60 -13.79
CA VAL A 143 -0.29 -8.12 -12.66
C VAL A 143 -1.19 -8.95 -11.75
N ALA A 144 -0.93 -10.25 -11.63
CA ALA A 144 -1.61 -11.17 -10.73
C ALA A 144 -0.95 -11.24 -9.35
N ARG A 145 0.39 -11.24 -9.31
CA ARG A 145 1.19 -11.31 -8.07
C ARG A 145 2.40 -10.41 -8.15
N PHE A 146 2.80 -9.82 -7.03
CA PHE A 146 4.07 -9.11 -6.89
C PHE A 146 5.00 -10.02 -6.11
N LEU A 147 6.07 -10.51 -6.74
CA LEU A 147 6.92 -11.55 -6.16
C LEU A 147 8.10 -10.94 -5.39
N ALA A 148 8.78 -9.95 -5.97
CA ALA A 148 9.96 -9.34 -5.34
C ALA A 148 10.21 -7.92 -5.87
N LEU A 149 10.84 -7.08 -5.05
CA LEU A 149 11.37 -5.77 -5.42
C LEU A 149 12.84 -5.71 -4.99
N ARG A 150 13.75 -5.39 -5.92
CA ARG A 150 15.20 -5.26 -5.68
C ARG A 150 15.72 -4.05 -6.42
N GLY A 151 16.02 -2.97 -5.70
CA GLY A 151 16.21 -1.65 -6.32
C GLY A 151 15.00 -1.34 -7.23
N PRO A 152 15.21 -0.89 -8.48
CA PRO A 152 14.10 -0.59 -9.40
C PRO A 152 13.48 -1.82 -10.05
N ARG A 153 14.05 -3.03 -9.87
CA ARG A 153 13.54 -4.25 -10.51
C ARG A 153 12.38 -4.84 -9.70
N ALA A 154 11.19 -4.83 -10.28
CA ALA A 154 10.02 -5.55 -9.78
C ALA A 154 9.85 -6.88 -10.54
N THR A 155 9.84 -7.99 -9.82
CA THR A 155 9.45 -9.29 -10.33
C THR A 155 7.97 -9.52 -10.06
N ILE A 156 7.20 -9.80 -11.11
CA ILE A 156 5.75 -10.01 -11.07
C ILE A 156 5.35 -11.31 -11.74
N GLU A 157 4.15 -11.79 -11.43
CA GLU A 157 3.42 -12.80 -12.19
C GLU A 157 2.18 -12.15 -12.79
N THR A 158 1.84 -12.52 -14.03
CA THR A 158 0.68 -11.97 -14.76
C THR A 158 -0.53 -12.89 -14.66
N ASP A 159 -1.72 -12.41 -15.06
CA ASP A 159 -2.95 -13.21 -15.07
C ASP A 159 -2.83 -14.46 -15.97
N ALA A 160 -1.91 -14.51 -16.94
CA ALA A 160 -1.62 -15.71 -17.74
C ALA A 160 -0.57 -16.65 -17.09
N GLY A 161 -0.16 -16.40 -15.85
CA GLY A 161 0.84 -17.17 -15.12
C GLY A 161 2.29 -16.90 -15.55
N ALA A 162 2.52 -15.93 -16.44
CA ALA A 162 3.87 -15.61 -16.89
C ALA A 162 4.59 -14.74 -15.87
N ARG A 163 5.81 -15.15 -15.47
CA ARG A 163 6.73 -14.34 -14.66
C ARG A 163 7.46 -13.31 -15.54
N ARG A 164 7.58 -12.08 -15.03
CA ARG A 164 8.24 -10.96 -15.70
C ARG A 164 9.04 -10.15 -14.70
N ASP A 165 10.16 -9.60 -15.16
CA ASP A 165 10.87 -8.51 -14.47
C ASP A 165 10.58 -7.21 -15.22
N VAL A 166 10.21 -6.16 -14.48
CA VAL A 166 9.98 -4.82 -15.01
C VAL A 166 10.76 -3.81 -14.18
N ILE A 167 11.24 -2.75 -14.84
CA ILE A 167 11.97 -1.67 -14.16
C ILE A 167 10.96 -0.56 -13.81
N VAL A 168 10.89 -0.21 -12.53
CA VAL A 168 9.96 0.77 -11.98
C VAL A 168 10.72 2.04 -11.60
N GLY A 169 10.08 3.21 -11.78
CA GLY A 169 10.65 4.50 -11.39
C GLY A 169 11.52 5.15 -12.47
N GLN A 170 11.60 4.57 -13.67
CA GLN A 170 12.15 5.25 -14.84
C GLN A 170 11.05 6.14 -15.45
N ASN A 171 11.42 7.37 -15.81
CA ASN A 171 10.64 8.23 -16.72
C ASN A 171 11.33 8.24 -18.07
#